data_AF-A0A1C6CKA6-F1
#
_entry.id   AF-A0A1C6CKA6-F1
#
_cell.length_a   1.000
_cell.length_b   1.000
_cell.length_c   1.000
_cell.angle_alpha   90.00
_cell.angle_beta   90.00
_cell.angle_gamma   90.00
#
_symmetry.space_group_name_H-M   'P 1'
#
loop_
_entity.id
_entity.type
_entity.pdbx_description
1 polymer ?
#
loop_
_entity_poly.entity_id
_entity_poly.type
_entity_poly.pdbx_seq_one_letter_code
_entity_poly.pdbx_strand_id
1 'polypeptide(L)'
;MVSYGIAKARAMANRIDWNERTEITKAIITWVDAEYEYELEIENEDHMDDDDFTAWIEENAEAFAKEDAQENGTAFEEIDRIRYKEDYIDDDALFDEEYENACEFEWECMTGR
;
A
#
# COMPACT_ATOMS: atom_id res chain seq x y z
N MET A 1 -26.93 -4.61 15.16
CA MET A 1 -25.90 -3.56 15.17
C MET A 1 -25.26 -3.45 16.55
N VAL A 2 -23.96 -3.79 16.65
CA VAL A 2 -23.17 -3.53 17.86
C VAL A 2 -22.83 -2.04 17.87
N SER A 3 -22.95 -1.36 19.00
CA SER A 3 -22.56 0.06 19.07
C SER A 3 -21.06 0.23 18.83
N TYR A 4 -20.68 1.29 18.10
CA TYR A 4 -19.29 1.67 17.80
C TYR A 4 -18.29 1.39 18.93
N GLY A 5 -18.53 1.90 20.14
CA GLY A 5 -17.61 1.72 21.27
C GLY A 5 -17.42 0.25 21.71
N ILE A 6 -18.44 -0.60 21.55
CA ILE A 6 -18.32 -2.04 21.86
C ILE A 6 -17.60 -2.76 20.71
N ALA A 7 -17.85 -2.36 19.46
CA ALA A 7 -17.16 -2.92 18.30
C ALA A 7 -15.66 -2.60 18.36
N LYS A 8 -15.30 -1.33 18.59
CA LYS A 8 -13.90 -0.88 18.73
C LYS A 8 -13.19 -1.53 19.90
N ALA A 9 -13.84 -1.61 21.07
CA ALA A 9 -13.27 -2.30 22.23
C ALA A 9 -13.00 -3.80 21.96
N ARG A 10 -13.85 -4.47 21.17
CA ARG A 10 -13.63 -5.86 20.77
C ARG A 10 -12.50 -5.99 19.74
N ALA A 11 -12.38 -5.06 18.81
CA ALA A 11 -11.29 -5.04 17.84
C ALA A 11 -9.94 -4.85 18.55
N MET A 12 -9.84 -3.83 19.42
CA MET A 12 -8.66 -3.56 20.24
C MET A 12 -8.31 -4.70 21.20
N ALA A 13 -9.30 -5.40 21.77
CA ALA A 13 -9.04 -6.50 22.70
C ALA A 13 -8.30 -7.70 22.08
N ASN A 14 -8.31 -7.84 20.75
CA ASN A 14 -7.57 -8.89 20.03
C ASN A 14 -6.17 -8.43 19.59
N ARG A 15 -5.74 -7.22 19.97
CA ARG A 15 -4.45 -6.64 19.58
C ARG A 15 -3.61 -6.25 20.78
N ILE A 16 -2.29 -6.37 20.62
CA ILE A 16 -1.30 -5.99 21.63
C ILE A 16 -1.04 -4.48 21.56
N ASP A 17 -0.89 -3.96 20.35
CA ASP A 17 -0.82 -2.54 20.06
C ASP A 17 -1.77 -2.25 18.89
N TRP A 18 -2.60 -1.22 19.06
CA TRP A 18 -3.60 -0.82 18.07
C TRP A 18 -2.94 -0.16 16.87
N ASN A 19 -1.78 0.48 17.03
CA ASN A 19 -1.13 1.31 16.01
C ASN A 19 0.26 0.78 15.59
N GLU A 20 0.54 -0.51 15.83
CA GLU A 20 1.85 -1.10 15.48
C GLU A 20 1.94 -1.52 14.02
N ARG A 21 0.80 -1.68 13.32
CA ARG A 21 0.83 -2.15 11.94
C ARG A 21 1.39 -1.08 11.02
N THR A 22 2.23 -1.54 10.10
CA THR A 22 2.75 -0.78 9.00
C THR A 22 2.30 -1.40 7.68
N GLU A 23 2.33 -0.59 6.63
CA GLU A 23 2.11 -1.03 5.25
C GLU A 23 3.16 -0.38 4.35
N ILE A 24 3.50 -1.05 3.25
CA ILE A 24 4.36 -0.49 2.21
C ILE A 24 3.57 0.59 1.47
N THR A 25 4.01 1.84 1.62
CA THR A 25 3.39 3.00 0.96
C THR A 25 4.00 3.31 -0.40
N LYS A 26 5.26 2.93 -0.62
CA LYS A 26 5.93 3.09 -1.91
C LYS A 26 7.15 2.19 -2.08
N ALA A 27 7.46 1.91 -3.34
CA ALA A 27 8.72 1.31 -3.78
C ALA A 27 9.61 2.36 -4.46
N ILE A 28 10.92 2.20 -4.29
CA ILE A 28 11.95 3.02 -4.91
C ILE A 28 12.85 2.08 -5.70
N ILE A 29 12.78 2.19 -7.02
CA ILE A 29 13.60 1.42 -7.94
C ILE A 29 14.78 2.29 -8.31
N THR A 30 15.97 1.83 -7.93
CA THR A 30 17.22 2.46 -8.34
C THR A 30 17.75 1.74 -9.58
N TRP A 31 17.87 2.48 -10.68
CA TRP A 31 18.40 1.97 -11.94
C TRP A 31 19.57 2.82 -12.41
N VAL A 32 20.44 2.23 -13.23
CA VAL A 32 21.66 2.90 -13.70
C VAL A 32 21.71 2.96 -15.23
N ASP A 33 22.30 4.04 -15.73
CA ASP A 33 22.89 4.09 -17.06
C ASP A 33 24.42 3.99 -16.98
N ALA A 34 25.09 4.19 -18.12
CA ALA A 34 26.55 4.09 -18.22
C ALA A 34 27.33 5.08 -17.33
N GLU A 35 26.69 6.15 -16.85
CA GLU A 35 27.34 7.26 -16.14
C GLU A 35 26.65 7.64 -14.81
N TYR A 36 25.35 7.38 -14.62
CA TYR A 36 24.55 7.87 -13.50
C TYR A 36 23.57 6.84 -12.91
N GLU A 37 23.20 7.06 -11.65
CA GLU A 37 22.17 6.34 -10.91
C GLU A 37 20.91 7.22 -10.81
N TYR A 38 19.75 6.60 -11.02
CA TYR A 38 18.44 7.21 -11.02
C TYR A 38 17.51 6.50 -10.04
N GLU A 39 16.57 7.23 -9.47
CA GLU A 39 15.58 6.72 -8.52
C GLU A 39 14.18 6.96 -9.07
N LEU A 40 13.42 5.89 -9.26
CA LEU A 40 12.01 5.92 -9.63
C LEU A 40 11.16 5.54 -8.42
N GLU A 41 10.30 6.46 -7.97
CA GLU A 41 9.37 6.22 -6.87
C GLU A 41 7.99 5.79 -7.42
N ILE A 42 7.48 4.66 -6.93
CA ILE A 42 6.17 4.10 -7.28
C ILE A 42 5.34 4.01 -6.00
N GLU A 43 4.23 4.74 -5.94
CA GLU A 43 3.35 4.76 -4.77
C GLU A 43 2.35 3.60 -4.79
N ASN A 44 2.06 3.02 -3.64
CA ASN A 44 1.03 2.00 -3.46
C ASN A 44 -0.34 2.67 -3.27
N GLU A 45 -0.83 3.33 -4.33
CA GLU A 45 -2.05 4.15 -4.26
C GLU A 45 -3.32 3.36 -3.87
N ASP A 46 -3.38 2.08 -4.26
CA ASP A 46 -4.51 1.20 -3.97
C ASP A 46 -4.40 0.49 -2.61
N HIS A 47 -3.40 0.82 -1.79
CA HIS A 47 -3.14 0.14 -0.51
C HIS A 47 -3.14 -1.39 -0.67
N MET A 48 -2.52 -1.88 -1.75
CA MET A 48 -2.37 -3.32 -1.99
C MET A 48 -1.60 -3.96 -0.84
N ASP A 49 -1.93 -5.21 -0.51
CA ASP A 49 -1.19 -5.98 0.49
C ASP A 49 0.32 -6.00 0.15
N ASP A 50 1.16 -5.89 1.18
CA ASP A 50 2.61 -5.74 1.04
C ASP A 50 3.26 -6.83 0.17
N ASP A 51 2.81 -8.08 0.30
CA ASP A 51 3.27 -9.21 -0.50
C ASP A 51 2.90 -9.04 -1.99
N ASP A 52 1.67 -8.61 -2.27
CA ASP A 52 1.17 -8.41 -3.63
C ASP A 52 1.86 -7.22 -4.29
N PHE A 53 2.03 -6.10 -3.56
CA PHE A 53 2.76 -4.93 -4.04
C PHE A 53 4.23 -5.25 -4.32
N THR A 54 4.89 -5.98 -3.41
CA THR A 54 6.28 -6.42 -3.60
C THR A 54 6.43 -7.28 -4.85
N ALA A 55 5.57 -8.29 -5.03
CA ALA A 55 5.61 -9.17 -6.19
C ALA A 55 5.35 -8.41 -7.51
N TRP A 56 4.40 -7.47 -7.50
CA TRP A 56 4.12 -6.64 -8.66
C TRP A 56 5.30 -5.74 -9.05
N ILE A 57 5.95 -5.12 -8.07
CA ILE A 57 7.16 -4.32 -8.28
C ILE A 57 8.29 -5.19 -8.83
N GLU A 58 8.54 -6.37 -8.26
CA GLU A 58 9.60 -7.26 -8.74
C GLU A 58 9.37 -7.73 -10.19
N GLU A 59 8.13 -8.03 -10.57
CA GLU A 59 7.79 -8.44 -11.94
C GLU A 59 7.95 -7.30 -12.94
N ASN A 60 7.61 -6.07 -12.53
CA ASN A 60 7.54 -4.91 -13.43
C ASN A 60 8.72 -3.93 -13.31
N ALA A 61 9.66 -4.13 -12.38
CA ALA A 61 10.72 -3.16 -12.09
C ALA A 61 11.55 -2.79 -13.31
N GLU A 62 11.92 -3.78 -14.13
CA GLU A 62 12.65 -3.53 -15.37
C GLU A 62 11.82 -2.76 -16.40
N ALA A 63 10.51 -3.01 -16.47
CA ALA A 63 9.64 -2.31 -17.41
C ALA A 63 9.51 -0.84 -17.02
N PHE A 64 9.32 -0.57 -15.72
CA PHE A 64 9.28 0.80 -15.18
C PHE A 64 10.58 1.55 -15.39
N ALA A 65 11.73 0.94 -15.09
CA ALA A 65 13.02 1.59 -15.31
C ALA A 65 13.31 1.87 -16.79
N LYS A 66 12.87 0.99 -17.71
CA LYS A 66 13.00 1.23 -19.16
C LYS A 66 12.09 2.36 -19.65
N GLU A 67 10.88 2.46 -19.12
CA GLU A 67 9.96 3.55 -19.43
C GLU A 67 10.50 4.89 -18.91
N ASP A 68 10.99 4.92 -17.67
CA ASP A 68 11.59 6.10 -17.05
C ASP A 68 12.87 6.55 -17.79
N ALA A 69 13.75 5.61 -18.16
CA ALA A 69 14.91 5.91 -19.00
C ALA A 69 14.50 6.49 -20.36
N GLN A 70 13.45 5.95 -20.98
CA GLN A 70 12.93 6.46 -22.25
C GLN A 70 12.36 7.89 -22.11
N GLU A 71 11.65 8.18 -21.02
CA GLU A 71 11.11 9.52 -20.73
C GLU A 71 12.22 10.55 -20.49
N ASN A 72 13.25 10.16 -19.73
CA ASN A 72 14.43 10.99 -19.46
C ASN A 72 15.40 11.08 -20.66
N GLY A 73 15.19 10.28 -21.71
CA GLY A 73 16.04 10.24 -22.89
C GLY A 73 17.40 9.60 -22.66
N THR A 74 17.52 8.72 -21.67
CA THR A 74 18.73 7.96 -21.34
C THR A 74 18.60 6.49 -21.79
N ALA A 75 19.63 5.68 -21.54
CA ALA A 75 19.61 4.25 -21.82
C ALA A 75 19.67 3.46 -20.51
N PHE A 76 18.64 2.67 -20.23
CA PHE A 76 18.63 1.71 -19.13
C PHE A 76 19.69 0.62 -19.36
N GLU A 77 20.57 0.40 -18.38
CA GLU A 77 21.51 -0.72 -18.37
C GLU A 77 21.07 -1.83 -17.42
N GLU A 78 20.93 -1.51 -16.12
CA GLU A 78 20.55 -2.49 -15.10
C GLU A 78 19.80 -1.85 -13.92
N ILE A 79 19.07 -2.70 -13.18
CA ILE A 79 18.51 -2.36 -11.87
C ILE A 79 19.62 -2.55 -10.83
N ASP A 80 19.95 -1.51 -10.07
CA ASP A 80 20.93 -1.60 -8.99
C ASP A 80 20.29 -2.14 -7.71
N ARG A 81 19.14 -1.60 -7.30
CA ARG A 81 18.39 -2.09 -6.13
C ARG A 81 16.93 -1.64 -6.13
N ILE A 82 16.12 -2.33 -5.33
CA ILE A 82 14.75 -1.92 -5.00
C ILE A 82 14.69 -1.72 -3.48
N ARG A 83 14.07 -0.61 -3.04
CA ARG A 83 13.80 -0.32 -1.63
C ARG A 83 12.33 -0.08 -1.42
N TYR A 84 11.80 -0.47 -0.28
CA TYR A 84 10.42 -0.22 0.11
C TYR A 84 10.41 0.77 1.27
N LYS A 85 9.44 1.69 1.26
CA LYS A 85 9.15 2.57 2.38
C LYS A 85 7.82 2.11 2.99
N GLU A 86 7.88 1.85 4.28
CA GLU A 86 6.72 1.51 5.09
C GLU A 86 6.31 2.72 5.92
N ASP A 87 5.00 2.92 6.11
CA ASP A 87 4.44 3.90 7.03
C ASP A 87 3.41 3.25 7.96
N TYR A 88 2.97 3.97 8.98
CA TYR A 88 2.01 3.45 9.95
C TYR A 88 0.62 3.45 9.36
N ILE A 89 -0.10 2.35 9.56
CA ILE A 89 -1.52 2.29 9.24
C ILE A 89 -2.28 3.13 10.28
N ASP A 90 -3.15 4.01 9.82
CA ASP A 90 -4.14 4.66 10.69
C ASP A 90 -5.25 3.64 11.00
N ASP A 91 -4.98 2.74 11.96
CA ASP A 91 -5.93 1.69 12.37
C ASP A 91 -7.24 2.28 12.93
N ASP A 92 -7.25 3.53 13.40
CA ASP A 92 -8.47 4.24 13.78
C ASP A 92 -9.31 4.61 12.54
N ALA A 93 -8.71 5.22 11.52
CA ALA A 93 -9.41 5.56 10.27
C ALA A 93 -9.90 4.31 9.53
N LEU A 94 -9.07 3.27 9.45
CA LEU A 94 -9.42 2.00 8.81
C LEU A 94 -10.61 1.33 9.53
N PHE A 95 -10.62 1.34 10.87
CA PHE A 95 -11.74 0.79 11.63
C PHE A 95 -13.02 1.59 11.44
N ASP A 96 -12.92 2.91 11.35
CA ASP A 96 -14.09 3.78 11.14
C ASP A 96 -14.74 3.51 9.77
N GLU A 97 -13.94 3.39 8.71
CA GLU A 97 -14.42 3.02 7.36
C GLU A 97 -15.09 1.63 7.35
N GLU A 98 -14.40 0.61 7.86
CA GLU A 98 -14.93 -0.76 7.95
C GLU A 98 -16.24 -0.82 8.75
N TYR A 99 -16.32 -0.07 9.86
CA TYR A 99 -17.53 0.02 10.65
C TYR A 99 -18.65 0.68 9.86
N GLU A 100 -18.41 1.80 9.17
CA GLU A 100 -19.42 2.46 8.33
C GLU A 100 -19.92 1.55 7.22
N ASN A 101 -19.02 0.84 6.54
CA ASN A 101 -19.36 -0.09 5.47
C ASN A 101 -20.23 -1.26 5.99
N ALA A 102 -19.89 -1.82 7.16
CA ALA A 102 -20.72 -2.82 7.83
C ALA A 102 -22.10 -2.28 8.26
N CYS A 103 -22.17 -1.01 8.66
CA CYS A 103 -23.44 -0.35 8.98
C CYS A 103 -24.33 -0.19 7.74
N GLU A 104 -23.74 0.21 6.61
CA GLU A 104 -24.42 0.34 5.33
C GLU A 104 -24.95 -1.01 4.85
N PHE A 105 -24.11 -2.04 4.86
CA PHE A 105 -24.49 -3.39 4.45
C PHE A 105 -25.67 -3.96 5.27
N GLU A 106 -25.65 -3.79 6.60
CA GLU A 106 -26.74 -4.21 7.47
C GLU A 106 -28.04 -3.44 7.17
N TRP A 107 -27.92 -2.16 6.84
CA TRP A 107 -29.06 -1.34 6.45
C TRP A 107 -29.64 -1.77 5.08
N GLU A 108 -28.80 -2.06 4.09
CA GLU A 108 -29.23 -2.59 2.79
C GLU A 108 -29.94 -3.94 2.96
N CYS A 109 -29.38 -4.85 3.75
CA CYS A 109 -30.01 -6.14 4.09
C CYS A 109 -31.38 -5.98 4.75
N MET A 110 -31.54 -5.00 5.65
CA MET A 110 -32.81 -4.73 6.33
C MET A 110 -33.84 -4.05 5.43
N THR A 111 -33.40 -3.22 4.50
CA THR A 111 -34.27 -2.45 3.61
C THR A 111 -34.54 -3.12 2.27
N GLY A 112 -33.81 -4.20 1.95
CA GLY A 112 -33.98 -5.02 0.75
C GLY A 112 -33.59 -4.27 -0.52
N ARG A 113 -32.61 -3.38 -0.42
CA ARG A 113 -32.10 -2.59 -1.55
C ARG A 113 -30.98 -3.32 -2.28
#